data_AF-A1VVS9-F1
#
_entry.id   AF-A1VVS9-F1
#
_cell.length_a   1.000
_cell.length_b   1.000
_cell.length_c   1.000
_cell.angle_alpha   90.00
_cell.angle_beta   90.00
_cell.angle_gamma   90.00
#
_symmetry.space_group_name_H-M   'P 1'
#
loop_
_entity.id
_entity.type
_entity.pdbx_description
1 polymer ?
#
loop_
_entity_poly.entity_id
_entity_poly.type
_entity_poly.pdbx_seq_one_letter_code
_entity_poly.pdbx_strand_id
1 'polypeptide(L)'
;MLPIARQRSEATLTAYRTGKSDLAAALSARRDETAITLGADKGYDAQEFIEACLSMGVTPHVAQNTSERRSAVPDAIAQIEGYAISQQKRKLIEQGFGWAKTVGGIRQVMVRGLERVDQMFVLTMAAYNLTRMRTLGQIRLQGQ
;
A
#
# COMPACT_ATOMS: atom_id res chain seq x y z
N MET A 1 0.29 0.18 3.38
CA MET A 1 0.42 1.05 2.21
C MET A 1 0.57 2.42 2.82
N LEU A 2 1.80 2.87 3.05
CA LEU A 2 2.06 4.15 3.70
C LEU A 2 2.39 5.16 2.60
N PRO A 3 1.53 6.17 2.36
CA PRO A 3 1.79 7.18 1.35
C PRO A 3 3.01 7.99 1.80
N ILE A 4 4.04 7.99 0.96
CA ILE A 4 5.19 8.89 1.10
C ILE A 4 4.95 10.01 0.11
N ALA A 5 4.19 11.00 0.56
CA ALA A 5 4.31 12.39 0.18
C ALA A 5 3.33 13.17 1.07
N ARG A 6 3.89 14.23 1.63
CA ARG A 6 3.35 15.29 2.47
C ARG A 6 2.00 15.86 2.00
N GLN A 7 0.86 15.17 2.16
CA GLN A 7 -0.45 15.85 2.31
C GLN A 7 -1.52 14.91 2.86
N ARG A 8 -2.19 15.38 3.91
CA ARG A 8 -3.39 14.78 4.54
C ARG A 8 -4.57 14.88 3.57
N SER A 9 -5.34 13.80 3.40
CA SER A 9 -6.80 13.89 3.26
C SER A 9 -7.47 12.54 3.53
N GLU A 10 -8.68 12.62 4.10
CA GLU A 10 -9.52 11.54 4.63
C GLU A 10 -9.83 10.42 3.63
N ALA A 11 -9.68 10.69 2.32
CA ALA A 11 -9.90 9.74 1.23
C ALA A 11 -9.02 8.47 1.31
N THR A 12 -7.81 8.58 1.88
CA THR A 12 -6.92 7.40 2.05
C THR A 12 -7.42 6.47 3.17
N LEU A 13 -8.12 7.00 4.18
CA LEU A 13 -8.77 6.19 5.21
C LEU A 13 -10.05 5.50 4.69
N THR A 14 -10.80 6.18 3.82
CA THR A 14 -12.04 5.64 3.22
C THR A 14 -11.76 4.48 2.27
N ALA A 15 -10.71 4.56 1.46
CA ALA A 15 -10.34 3.47 0.53
C ALA A 15 -9.94 2.16 1.24
N TYR A 16 -9.54 2.21 2.52
CA TYR A 16 -9.24 1.01 3.31
C TYR A 16 -10.50 0.26 3.77
N ARG A 17 -11.65 0.95 3.85
CA ARG A 17 -12.90 0.41 4.40
C ARG A 17 -13.85 -0.22 3.38
N THR A 18 -13.81 0.16 2.10
CA THR A 18 -14.98 -0.07 1.23
C THR A 18 -14.76 -0.97 -0.01
N GLY A 19 -13.55 -1.51 -0.22
CA GLY A 19 -13.32 -2.50 -1.29
C GLY A 19 -13.13 -1.90 -2.71
N LYS A 20 -12.91 -2.79 -3.70
CA LYS A 20 -12.32 -2.51 -5.04
C LYS A 20 -12.99 -1.39 -5.86
N SER A 21 -14.28 -1.13 -5.69
CA SER A 21 -15.05 -0.16 -6.50
C SER A 21 -14.65 1.31 -6.23
N ASP A 22 -14.26 1.62 -5.01
CA ASP A 22 -14.07 3.01 -4.57
C ASP A 22 -12.65 3.52 -4.86
N LEU A 23 -11.73 2.61 -5.20
CA LEU A 23 -10.38 2.95 -5.65
C LEU A 23 -10.44 3.74 -6.96
N ALA A 24 -11.30 3.35 -7.91
CA ALA A 24 -11.43 4.05 -9.19
C ALA A 24 -11.89 5.51 -9.03
N ALA A 25 -12.86 5.76 -8.13
CA ALA A 25 -13.35 7.09 -7.83
C ALA A 25 -12.30 7.96 -7.12
N ALA A 26 -11.57 7.39 -6.15
CA ALA A 26 -10.51 8.08 -5.43
C ALA A 26 -9.29 8.42 -6.32
N LEU A 27 -9.01 7.60 -7.34
CA LEU A 27 -7.95 7.86 -8.32
C LEU A 27 -8.37 8.95 -9.33
N SER A 28 -9.64 8.98 -9.74
CA SER A 28 -10.15 9.99 -10.69
C SER A 28 -10.07 11.42 -10.11
N ALA A 29 -10.33 11.59 -8.81
CA ALA A 29 -10.28 12.89 -8.12
C ALA A 29 -8.84 13.46 -7.93
N ARG A 30 -7.78 12.68 -8.20
CA ARG A 30 -6.37 13.09 -8.06
C ARG A 30 -5.72 13.49 -9.38
N ARG A 31 -6.50 13.65 -10.46
CA ARG A 31 -6.02 13.84 -11.84
C ARG A 31 -5.29 15.15 -12.11
N ASP A 32 -5.34 16.14 -11.21
CA ASP A 32 -4.59 17.38 -11.40
C ASP A 32 -3.15 17.23 -10.86
N GLU A 33 -2.21 17.27 -11.82
CA GLU A 33 -0.75 17.46 -11.71
C GLU A 33 0.16 16.29 -11.31
N THR A 34 -0.32 15.13 -10.83
CA THR A 34 0.59 14.03 -10.45
C THR A 34 0.31 12.72 -11.17
N ALA A 35 1.34 12.15 -11.82
CA ALA A 35 1.28 10.79 -12.35
C ALA A 35 0.89 9.80 -11.24
N ILE A 36 -0.25 9.14 -11.41
CA ILE A 36 -0.80 8.21 -10.42
C ILE A 36 -0.10 6.86 -10.60
N THR A 37 0.41 6.29 -9.52
CA THR A 37 1.05 4.96 -9.52
C THR A 37 0.26 3.99 -8.64
N LEU A 38 0.19 2.72 -9.04
CA LEU A 38 -0.47 1.67 -8.28
C LEU A 38 0.52 0.57 -7.92
N GLY A 39 0.85 0.45 -6.63
CA GLY A 39 1.64 -0.66 -6.12
C GLY A 39 0.80 -1.91 -5.91
N ALA A 40 1.23 -3.07 -6.43
CA ALA A 40 0.57 -4.35 -6.19
C ALA A 40 1.57 -5.50 -6.00
N ASP A 41 1.09 -6.62 -5.46
CA ASP A 41 1.89 -7.82 -5.30
C ASP A 41 2.09 -8.60 -6.62
N LYS A 42 2.90 -9.67 -6.55
CA LYS A 42 3.27 -10.48 -7.71
C LYS A 42 2.11 -11.26 -8.34
N GLY A 43 1.03 -11.50 -7.60
CA GLY A 43 -0.17 -12.18 -8.10
C GLY A 43 -0.97 -11.31 -9.05
N TYR A 44 -0.77 -9.99 -9.02
CA TYR A 44 -1.40 -9.02 -9.93
C TYR A 44 -0.60 -8.78 -11.21
N ASP A 45 0.50 -9.49 -11.44
CA ASP A 45 1.27 -9.43 -12.68
C ASP A 45 0.51 -10.15 -13.82
N ALA A 46 -0.74 -9.79 -14.06
CA ALA A 46 -1.57 -10.35 -15.13
C ALA A 46 -1.71 -9.32 -16.25
N GLN A 47 -1.67 -9.76 -17.51
CA GLN A 47 -1.74 -8.86 -18.66
C GLN A 47 -2.99 -7.98 -18.61
N GLU A 48 -4.15 -8.57 -18.36
CA GLU A 48 -5.42 -7.86 -18.18
C GLU A 48 -5.37 -6.76 -17.10
N PHE A 49 -4.64 -6.99 -16.01
CA PHE A 49 -4.54 -6.06 -14.90
C PHE A 49 -3.62 -4.89 -15.23
N ILE A 50 -2.49 -5.18 -15.88
CA ILE A 50 -1.53 -4.17 -16.34
C ILE A 50 -2.17 -3.28 -17.40
N GLU A 51 -2.85 -3.88 -18.39
CA GLU A 51 -3.58 -3.15 -19.44
C GLU A 51 -4.69 -2.28 -18.86
N ALA A 52 -5.46 -2.79 -17.89
CA ALA A 52 -6.46 -2.01 -17.19
C ALA A 52 -5.84 -0.78 -16.50
N CYS A 53 -4.72 -0.94 -15.79
CA CYS A 53 -4.02 0.18 -15.14
C CYS A 53 -3.62 1.25 -16.16
N LEU A 54 -2.99 0.84 -17.27
CA LEU A 54 -2.54 1.76 -18.31
C LEU A 54 -3.71 2.48 -18.98
N SER A 55 -4.81 1.78 -19.24
CA SER A 55 -6.03 2.38 -19.82
C SER A 55 -6.66 3.46 -18.93
N MET A 56 -6.48 3.36 -17.61
CA MET A 56 -6.94 4.34 -16.64
C MET A 56 -5.95 5.51 -16.45
N GLY A 57 -4.79 5.48 -17.11
CA GLY A 57 -3.72 6.45 -16.92
C GLY A 57 -2.94 6.25 -15.60
N VAL A 58 -2.93 5.03 -15.07
CA VAL A 58 -2.26 4.66 -13.83
C VAL A 58 -1.02 3.83 -14.14
N THR A 59 0.15 4.26 -13.66
CA THR A 59 1.40 3.50 -13.84
C THR A 59 1.44 2.30 -12.89
N PRO A 60 1.48 1.06 -13.41
CA PRO A 60 1.48 -0.15 -12.58
C PRO A 60 2.86 -0.40 -11.96
N HIS A 61 2.99 -0.19 -10.66
CA HIS A 61 4.13 -0.63 -9.85
C HIS A 61 3.87 -2.02 -9.25
N VAL A 62 3.53 -2.97 -10.13
CA VAL A 62 3.25 -4.36 -9.77
C VAL A 62 4.56 -5.12 -9.66
N ALA A 63 4.73 -5.97 -8.65
CA ALA A 63 5.92 -6.80 -8.57
C ALA A 63 5.98 -7.82 -9.71
N GLN A 64 7.03 -7.76 -10.53
CA GLN A 64 7.25 -8.73 -11.61
C GLN A 64 7.28 -10.17 -11.08
N ASN A 65 6.53 -11.05 -11.73
CA ASN A 65 6.57 -12.49 -11.48
C ASN A 65 7.31 -13.18 -12.63
N THR A 66 8.61 -13.37 -12.42
CA THR A 66 9.54 -13.95 -13.39
C THR A 66 9.83 -15.43 -13.14
N SER A 67 9.19 -16.04 -12.14
CA SER A 67 9.32 -17.48 -11.89
C SER A 67 8.57 -18.24 -12.99
N GLU A 68 9.33 -18.89 -13.87
CA GLU A 68 8.83 -19.77 -14.95
C GLU A 68 8.01 -19.08 -16.07
N ARG A 69 7.96 -17.75 -16.07
CA ARG A 69 7.23 -16.98 -17.09
C ARG A 69 7.80 -15.57 -17.29
N ARG A 70 7.36 -14.92 -18.36
CA ARG A 70 7.63 -13.49 -18.61
C ARG A 70 6.61 -12.63 -17.88
N SER A 71 7.09 -11.59 -17.21
CA SER A 71 6.26 -10.58 -16.53
C SER A 71 5.42 -9.80 -17.54
N ALA A 72 4.20 -9.42 -17.15
CA ALA A 72 3.32 -8.55 -17.92
C ALA A 72 3.66 -7.06 -17.74
N VAL A 73 4.34 -6.69 -16.64
CA VAL A 73 4.85 -5.33 -16.43
C VAL A 73 5.87 -4.97 -17.52
N PRO A 74 5.67 -3.86 -18.27
CA PRO A 74 6.62 -3.39 -19.28
C PRO A 74 7.98 -3.01 -18.69
N ASP A 75 9.06 -3.34 -19.40
CA ASP A 75 10.43 -3.03 -18.98
C ASP A 75 10.66 -1.53 -18.78
N ALA A 76 10.02 -0.70 -19.62
CA ALA A 76 10.07 0.76 -19.50
C ALA A 76 9.54 1.28 -18.16
N ILE A 77 8.60 0.58 -17.52
CA ILE A 77 8.09 0.93 -16.18
C ILE A 77 9.00 0.35 -15.09
N ALA A 78 9.44 -0.90 -15.26
CA ALA A 78 10.31 -1.58 -14.30
C ALA A 78 11.66 -0.88 -14.10
N GLN A 79 12.14 -0.13 -15.10
CA GLN A 79 13.40 0.61 -15.07
C GLN A 79 13.31 2.01 -14.43
N ILE A 80 12.11 2.52 -14.14
CA ILE A 80 11.96 3.85 -13.54
C ILE A 80 12.35 3.80 -12.06
N GLU A 81 13.06 4.82 -11.57
CA GLU A 81 13.45 4.93 -10.16
C GLU A 81 12.24 4.80 -9.20
N GLY A 82 11.12 5.44 -9.55
CA GLY A 82 9.87 5.37 -8.79
C GLY A 82 9.34 3.94 -8.62
N TYR A 83 9.57 3.05 -9.59
CA TYR A 83 9.21 1.65 -9.50
C TYR A 83 10.05 0.94 -8.44
N ALA A 84 11.38 1.09 -8.48
CA ALA A 84 12.28 0.49 -7.48
C ALA A 84 11.94 0.94 -6.05
N ILE A 85 11.67 2.24 -5.87
CA ILE A 85 11.25 2.81 -4.59
C ILE A 85 9.92 2.20 -4.10
N SER A 86 8.94 2.08 -5.00
CA SER A 86 7.64 1.46 -4.70
C SER A 86 7.81 0.01 -4.24
N GLN A 87 8.66 -0.75 -4.92
CA GLN A 87 8.95 -2.15 -4.59
C GLN A 87 9.59 -2.32 -3.21
N GLN A 88 10.49 -1.41 -2.81
CA GLN A 88 11.05 -1.40 -1.47
C GLN A 88 10.00 -1.05 -0.42
N LYS A 89 9.19 -0.01 -0.66
CA LYS A 89 8.13 0.44 0.24
C LYS A 89 7.04 -0.61 0.44
N ARG A 90 6.75 -1.43 -0.59
CA ARG A 90 5.79 -2.55 -0.50
C ARG A 90 6.11 -3.47 0.67
N LYS A 91 7.39 -3.77 0.94
CA LYS A 91 7.81 -4.65 2.04
C LYS A 91 7.51 -4.07 3.44
N LEU A 92 7.35 -2.76 3.56
CA LEU A 92 7.05 -2.12 4.85
C LEU A 92 5.64 -2.44 5.36
N ILE A 93 4.69 -2.73 4.46
CA ILE A 93 3.32 -3.10 4.88
C ILE A 93 3.31 -4.44 5.61
N GLU A 94 4.17 -5.37 5.19
CA GLU A 94 4.30 -6.70 5.78
C GLU A 94 4.81 -6.62 7.22
N GLN A 95 5.65 -5.64 7.54
CA GLN A 95 6.13 -5.42 8.91
C GLN A 95 4.98 -5.02 9.84
N GLY A 96 4.11 -4.10 9.39
CA GLY A 96 2.92 -3.69 10.15
C GLY A 96 1.95 -4.84 10.36
N PHE A 97 1.62 -5.59 9.31
CA PHE A 97 0.75 -6.75 9.43
C PHE A 97 1.36 -7.88 10.25
N GLY A 98 2.67 -8.11 10.13
CA GLY A 98 3.41 -9.05 10.97
C GLY A 98 3.32 -8.69 12.44
N TRP A 99 3.63 -7.44 12.78
CA TRP A 99 3.52 -6.92 14.14
C TRP A 99 2.08 -6.98 14.68
N ALA A 100 1.09 -6.61 13.87
CA ALA A 100 -0.31 -6.64 14.28
C ALA A 100 -0.78 -8.08 14.58
N LYS A 101 -0.30 -9.07 13.83
CA LYS A 101 -0.60 -10.49 14.09
C LYS A 101 0.11 -11.02 15.33
N THR A 102 1.38 -10.68 15.55
CA THR A 102 2.19 -11.26 16.63
C THR A 102 2.08 -10.51 17.95
N VAL A 103 2.10 -9.18 17.93
CA VAL A 103 2.05 -8.30 19.10
C VAL A 103 0.64 -7.73 19.29
N GLY A 104 -0.02 -7.35 18.19
CA GLY A 104 -1.32 -6.69 18.21
C GLY A 104 -2.54 -7.61 18.34
N GLY A 105 -2.34 -8.92 18.53
CA GLY A 105 -3.42 -9.88 18.79
C GLY A 105 -4.36 -10.18 17.61
N ILE A 106 -4.08 -9.68 16.39
CA ILE A 106 -4.98 -9.88 15.23
C ILE A 106 -5.04 -11.33 14.78
N ARG A 107 -4.00 -12.14 15.08
CA ARG A 107 -3.97 -13.55 14.71
C ARG A 107 -5.08 -14.37 15.37
N GLN A 108 -5.48 -14.00 16.58
CA GLN A 108 -6.52 -14.67 17.36
C GLN A 108 -7.32 -13.62 18.15
N VAL A 109 -8.33 -13.05 17.48
CA VAL A 109 -9.14 -11.97 18.04
C VAL A 109 -10.06 -12.52 19.15
N MET A 110 -10.14 -11.81 20.29
CA MET A 110 -10.95 -12.23 21.43
C MET A 110 -12.36 -11.59 21.45
N VAL A 111 -12.67 -10.77 20.44
CA VAL A 111 -13.97 -10.09 20.29
C VAL A 111 -14.83 -10.82 19.26
N ARG A 112 -16.16 -10.75 19.42
CA ARG A 112 -17.14 -11.31 18.48
C ARG A 112 -17.85 -10.19 17.72
N GLY A 113 -18.06 -10.40 16.42
CA GLY A 113 -18.74 -9.46 15.52
C GLY A 113 -17.78 -8.60 14.72
N LEU A 114 -18.09 -8.39 13.43
CA LEU A 114 -17.22 -7.70 12.47
C LEU A 114 -16.91 -6.26 12.89
N GLU A 115 -17.89 -5.54 13.43
CA GLU A 115 -17.71 -4.15 13.90
C GLU A 115 -16.64 -4.05 15.00
N ARG A 116 -16.67 -4.97 15.97
CA ARG A 116 -15.68 -4.99 17.06
C ARG A 116 -14.30 -5.39 16.56
N VAL A 117 -14.24 -6.31 15.59
CA VAL A 117 -12.98 -6.69 14.94
C VAL A 117 -12.40 -5.51 14.14
N ASP A 118 -13.22 -4.73 13.43
CA ASP A 118 -12.78 -3.51 12.73
C ASP A 118 -12.18 -2.49 13.70
N GLN A 119 -12.87 -2.20 14.80
CA GLN A 119 -12.37 -1.29 15.83
C GLN A 119 -11.03 -1.75 16.42
N MET A 120 -10.92 -3.05 16.75
CA MET A 120 -9.68 -3.64 17.25
C MET A 120 -8.55 -3.53 16.21
N PHE A 121 -8.86 -3.80 14.94
CA PHE A 121 -7.91 -3.68 13.84
C PHE A 121 -7.38 -2.24 13.72
N VAL A 122 -8.27 -1.24 13.70
CA VAL A 122 -7.90 0.18 13.60
C VAL A 122 -7.03 0.60 14.77
N LEU A 123 -7.40 0.22 16.00
CA LEU A 123 -6.63 0.55 17.20
C LEU A 123 -5.23 -0.08 17.16
N THR A 124 -5.12 -1.35 16.77
CA THR A 124 -3.84 -2.05 16.63
C THR A 124 -2.94 -1.38 15.59
N MET A 125 -3.48 -1.01 14.43
CA MET A 125 -2.70 -0.32 13.40
C MET A 125 -2.29 1.09 13.82
N ALA A 126 -3.13 1.80 14.59
CA ALA A 126 -2.77 3.08 15.18
C ALA A 126 -1.61 2.93 16.18
N ALA A 127 -1.66 1.92 17.05
CA ALA A 127 -0.58 1.61 17.98
C ALA A 127 0.74 1.29 17.26
N TYR A 128 0.69 0.48 16.19
CA TYR A 128 1.87 0.23 15.34
C TYR A 128 2.47 1.53 14.77
N ASN A 129 1.62 2.43 14.27
CA ASN A 129 2.07 3.72 13.75
C ASN A 129 2.78 4.55 14.84
N LEU A 130 2.28 4.57 16.09
CA LEU A 130 2.95 5.22 17.22
C LEU A 130 4.34 4.61 17.48
N THR A 131 4.43 3.27 17.56
CA THR A 131 5.71 2.57 17.74
C THR A 131 6.69 2.91 16.62
N ARG A 132 6.22 2.94 15.37
CA ARG A 132 7.02 3.28 14.19
C ARG A 132 7.50 4.73 14.22
N MET A 133 6.68 5.67 14.68
CA MET A 133 7.06 7.09 14.78
C MET A 133 8.24 7.31 15.74
N ARG A 134 8.38 6.50 16.79
CA ARG A 134 9.55 6.56 17.68
C ARG A 134 10.87 6.40 16.91
N THR A 135 10.96 5.39 16.05
CA THR A 135 12.15 5.13 15.24
C THR A 135 12.37 6.21 14.18
N LEU A 136 11.29 6.68 13.54
CA LEU A 136 11.37 7.75 12.54
C LEU A 136 11.83 9.09 13.14
N GLY A 137 11.40 9.40 14.37
CA GLY A 137 11.83 10.59 15.10
C GLY A 137 13.33 10.56 15.42
N GLN A 138 13.87 9.40 15.77
CA GLN A 138 15.30 9.21 16.02
C GLN A 138 16.15 9.37 14.76
N ILE A 139 15.70 8.81 13.62
CA ILE A 139 16.39 8.99 12.33
C ILE A 139 16.47 10.47 11.93
N ARG A 140 15.44 11.26 12.25
CA ARG A 140 15.41 12.70 11.95
C ARG A 140 16.42 13.51 12.77
N LEU A 141 16.75 13.08 13.98
CA LEU A 141 17.74 13.74 14.85
C LEU A 141 19.19 13.39 14.48
N GLN A 142 19.42 12.28 13.78
CA GLN A 142 20.76 11.84 13.35
C GLN A 142 21.20 12.43 12.00
N GLY A 143 20.30 13.15 11.31
CA GLY A 143 20.57 13.83 10.03
C GLY A 143 20.76 15.35 10.15
N GLN A 144 20.96 15.86 11.38
CA GLN A 144 21.39 17.22 11.68
C GLN A 144 22.82 17.18 12.22
#